data_AF-A0A5M4EPB3-F1
#
_entry.id   AF-A0A5M4EPB3-F1
#
_cell.length_a   1.000
_cell.length_b   1.000
_cell.length_c   1.000
_cell.angle_alpha   90.00
_cell.angle_beta   90.00
_cell.angle_gamma   90.00
#
_symmetry.space_group_name_H-M   'P 1'
#
loop_
_entity.id
_entity.type
_entity.pdbx_description
1 polymer ?
#
loop_
_entity_poly.entity_id
_entity_poly.type
_entity_poly.pdbx_seq_one_letter_code
_entity_poly.pdbx_strand_id
1 'polypeptide(L)'
;MLNYFLNIVISSLILVILGFAWSFNLYINQESPTINVNSKNNLSENTNKIKLFENYSNQTLRIAVLNGCGISGVGNSYGNILTNRYGLQVTRIENADNFNYEMTMIVILSKDNPNIENLLTILGTNINSGNVEFDATLNPNEDIQIIIGKDYQEFLNLNQ
;
A
#
# COMPACT_ATOMS: atom_id res chain seq x y z
N MET A 1 41.18 -18.90 -32.42
CA MET A 1 39.86 -18.39 -32.82
C MET A 1 38.83 -18.53 -31.69
N LEU A 2 38.68 -19.71 -31.07
CA LEU A 2 37.73 -19.96 -29.97
C LEU A 2 37.94 -19.08 -28.72
N ASN A 3 39.19 -18.84 -28.30
CA ASN A 3 39.48 -18.01 -27.12
C ASN A 3 39.10 -16.53 -27.31
N TYR A 4 39.16 -16.01 -28.54
CA TYR A 4 38.72 -14.65 -28.84
C TYR A 4 37.20 -14.53 -28.78
N PHE A 5 36.49 -15.53 -29.32
CA PHE A 5 35.03 -15.60 -29.23
C PHE A 5 34.57 -15.67 -27.77
N LEU A 6 35.21 -16.53 -26.97
CA LEU A 6 34.90 -16.65 -25.53
C LEU A 6 35.11 -15.33 -24.78
N ASN A 7 36.22 -14.63 -25.04
CA ASN A 7 36.51 -13.35 -24.41
C ASN A 7 35.50 -12.26 -24.78
N ILE A 8 35.00 -12.27 -26.01
CA ILE A 8 33.94 -11.35 -26.46
C ILE A 8 32.62 -11.64 -25.73
N VAL A 9 32.25 -12.91 -25.60
CA VAL A 9 31.03 -13.34 -24.88
C VAL A 9 31.12 -12.99 -23.39
N ILE A 10 32.26 -13.22 -22.75
CA ILE A 10 32.48 -12.85 -21.35
C ILE A 10 32.40 -11.33 -21.19
N SER A 11 33.00 -10.56 -22.11
CA SER A 11 32.94 -9.11 -22.07
C SER A 11 31.51 -8.56 -22.23
N SER A 12 30.68 -9.18 -23.08
CA SER A 12 29.29 -8.75 -23.26
C SER A 12 28.43 -9.05 -22.03
N LEU A 13 28.62 -10.22 -21.41
CA LEU A 13 27.95 -10.60 -20.17
C LEU A 13 28.26 -9.65 -19.01
N ILE A 14 29.53 -9.25 -18.86
CA ILE A 14 29.94 -8.29 -17.83
C ILE A 14 29.26 -6.93 -18.03
N LEU A 15 29.15 -6.46 -19.28
CA LEU A 15 28.51 -5.18 -19.60
C LEU A 15 27.02 -5.20 -19.27
N VAL A 16 26.34 -6.32 -19.53
CA VAL A 16 24.93 -6.53 -19.13
C VAL A 16 24.78 -6.49 -17.61
N ILE A 17 25.64 -7.21 -16.87
CA ILE A 17 25.59 -7.24 -15.40
C ILE A 17 25.83 -5.84 -14.81
N LEU A 18 26.80 -5.08 -15.34
CA LEU A 18 27.07 -3.70 -14.90
C LEU A 18 25.88 -2.77 -15.19
N GLY A 19 25.21 -2.93 -16.34
CA GLY A 19 24.00 -2.18 -16.66
C GLY A 19 22.85 -2.46 -15.69
N PHE A 20 22.63 -3.73 -15.36
CA PHE A 20 21.63 -4.12 -14.34
C PHE A 20 22.00 -3.61 -12.95
N ALA A 21 23.27 -3.69 -12.54
CA ALA A 21 23.72 -3.19 -11.24
C ALA A 21 23.55 -1.67 -11.13
N TRP A 22 23.85 -0.92 -12.20
CA TRP A 22 23.64 0.53 -12.25
C TRP A 22 22.15 0.89 -12.22
N SER A 23 21.32 0.17 -12.99
CA SER A 23 19.86 0.33 -12.98
C SER A 23 19.25 0.00 -11.62
N PHE A 24 19.74 -1.05 -10.95
CA PHE A 24 19.30 -1.44 -9.61
C PHE A 24 19.75 -0.42 -8.56
N ASN A 25 20.97 0.12 -8.65
CA ASN A 25 21.44 1.19 -7.76
C ASN A 25 20.59 2.46 -7.89
N LEU A 26 20.17 2.81 -9.11
CA LEU A 26 19.24 3.93 -9.34
C LEU A 26 17.85 3.66 -8.76
N TYR A 27 17.38 2.41 -8.80
CA TYR A 27 16.11 1.99 -8.21
C TYR A 27 16.14 2.03 -6.67
N ILE A 28 17.24 1.63 -6.05
CA ILE A 28 17.40 1.64 -4.57
C ILE A 28 17.68 3.05 -4.03
N ASN A 29 18.42 3.89 -4.75
CA ASN A 29 18.69 5.28 -4.34
C ASN A 29 17.53 6.24 -4.63
N GLN A 30 16.31 5.75 -4.84
CA GLN A 30 15.10 6.53 -4.60
C GLN A 30 14.95 6.70 -3.08
N GLU A 31 15.89 7.44 -2.49
CA GLU A 31 15.80 7.91 -1.13
C GLU A 31 14.56 8.78 -1.04
N SER A 32 13.63 8.34 -0.19
CA SER A 32 12.55 9.17 0.33
C SER A 32 13.16 10.49 0.82
N PRO A 33 12.58 11.66 0.51
CA PRO A 33 13.16 12.93 0.88
C PRO A 33 13.29 13.04 2.40
N THR A 34 14.52 13.01 2.91
CA THR A 34 14.82 13.32 4.30
C THR A 34 14.78 14.84 4.48
N ILE A 35 13.64 15.36 4.94
CA ILE A 35 13.53 16.77 5.32
C ILE A 35 14.16 16.93 6.72
N ASN A 36 15.37 17.50 6.76
CA ASN A 36 15.95 18.09 7.98
C ASN A 36 15.20 19.40 8.29
N VAL A 37 14.28 19.38 9.25
CA VAL A 37 13.58 20.59 9.70
C VAL A 37 14.24 21.15 10.97
N ASN A 38 15.21 22.04 10.75
CA ASN A 38 15.50 23.08 11.74
C ASN A 38 14.73 24.34 11.37
N SER A 39 13.67 24.57 12.16
CA SER A 39 13.14 25.88 12.56
C SER A 39 12.63 26.87 11.49
N LYS A 40 11.30 27.07 11.57
CA LYS A 40 10.57 28.33 11.39
C LYS A 40 10.61 29.00 10.00
N ASN A 41 9.52 28.84 9.24
CA ASN A 41 8.52 29.90 9.04
C ASN A 41 7.37 29.43 8.11
N ASN A 42 6.16 29.59 8.63
CA ASN A 42 4.83 29.70 8.01
C ASN A 42 4.63 29.53 6.49
N LEU A 43 3.69 28.62 6.19
CA LEU A 43 2.77 28.54 5.04
C LEU A 43 3.36 28.40 3.62
N SER A 44 3.37 27.15 3.14
CA SER A 44 2.81 26.70 1.84
C SER A 44 3.67 25.62 1.18
N GLU A 45 3.69 24.42 1.77
CA GLU A 45 3.79 23.18 1.01
C GLU A 45 2.78 22.18 1.60
N ASN A 46 1.53 22.34 1.18
CA ASN A 46 0.45 21.43 1.50
C ASN A 46 0.60 20.13 0.69
N THR A 47 1.43 19.21 1.16
CA THR A 47 1.22 17.79 0.85
C THR A 47 0.32 17.22 1.95
N ASN A 48 -0.98 17.18 1.64
CA ASN A 48 -2.07 16.69 2.50
C ASN A 48 -1.84 15.24 2.98
N LYS A 49 -0.94 14.99 3.94
CA LYS A 49 -0.99 13.77 4.74
C LYS A 49 -2.09 13.96 5.77
N ILE A 50 -3.23 13.32 5.56
CA ILE A 50 -4.25 13.21 6.60
C ILE A 50 -3.66 12.27 7.65
N LYS A 51 -2.99 12.83 8.65
CA LYS A 51 -2.51 12.05 9.79
C LYS A 51 -3.69 11.74 10.69
N LEU A 52 -4.41 10.71 10.28
CA LEU A 52 -5.58 10.13 10.92
C LEU A 52 -5.41 9.83 12.42
N PHE A 53 -4.16 9.64 12.87
CA PHE A 53 -3.84 9.18 14.22
C PHE A 53 -2.82 10.06 14.95
N GLU A 54 -2.67 11.32 14.57
CA GLU A 54 -1.61 12.21 15.09
C GLU A 54 -1.66 12.44 16.63
N ASN A 55 -2.73 11.99 17.31
CA ASN A 55 -2.89 12.04 18.76
C ASN A 55 -3.23 10.69 19.44
N TYR A 56 -3.26 9.56 18.71
CA TYR A 56 -3.52 8.25 19.31
C TYR A 56 -2.23 7.43 19.35
N SER A 57 -1.44 7.62 20.41
CA SER A 57 -0.12 7.01 20.55
C SER A 57 -0.10 5.48 20.48
N ASN A 58 -1.24 4.78 20.61
CA ASN A 58 -1.26 3.31 20.76
C ASN A 58 -2.31 2.53 19.93
N GLN A 59 -3.05 3.13 18.98
CA GLN A 59 -4.10 2.39 18.22
C GLN A 59 -4.08 2.71 16.72
N THR A 60 -2.92 2.59 16.08
CA THR A 60 -2.85 2.56 14.62
C THR A 60 -3.69 1.37 14.12
N LEU A 61 -4.65 1.64 13.22
CA LEU A 61 -5.45 0.59 12.61
C LEU A 61 -4.55 -0.35 11.81
N ARG A 62 -4.60 -1.63 12.18
CA ARG A 62 -3.89 -2.71 11.50
C ARG A 62 -4.76 -3.27 10.42
N ILE A 63 -4.31 -3.18 9.18
CA ILE A 63 -5.05 -3.65 8.04
C ILE A 63 -4.27 -4.71 7.27
N ALA A 64 -4.97 -5.62 6.62
CA ALA A 64 -4.43 -6.41 5.52
C ALA A 64 -5.05 -5.92 4.20
N VAL A 65 -4.27 -5.94 3.13
CA VAL A 65 -4.71 -5.52 1.79
C VAL A 65 -4.68 -6.73 0.87
N LEU A 66 -5.84 -7.13 0.36
CA LEU A 66 -5.99 -8.31 -0.48
C LEU A 66 -6.35 -7.90 -1.90
N ASN A 67 -5.68 -8.50 -2.89
CA ASN A 67 -6.02 -8.32 -4.30
C ASN A 67 -7.16 -9.26 -4.70
N GLY A 68 -8.37 -8.73 -4.82
CA GLY A 68 -9.56 -9.44 -5.27
C GLY A 68 -9.95 -9.15 -6.72
N CYS A 69 -9.22 -8.30 -7.44
CA CYS A 69 -9.56 -7.88 -8.81
C CYS A 69 -8.75 -8.62 -9.89
N GLY A 70 -7.68 -9.32 -9.52
CA GLY A 70 -6.85 -10.10 -10.43
C GLY A 70 -5.83 -9.29 -11.26
N ILE A 71 -5.72 -7.98 -11.01
CA ILE A 71 -4.73 -7.11 -11.67
C ILE A 71 -3.43 -7.11 -10.86
N SER A 72 -2.31 -7.44 -11.51
CA SER A 72 -1.01 -7.49 -10.85
C SER A 72 -0.59 -6.12 -10.30
N GLY A 73 -0.05 -6.10 -9.07
CA GLY A 73 0.46 -4.90 -8.42
C GLY A 73 -0.58 -4.01 -7.72
N VAL A 74 -1.89 -4.27 -7.87
CA VAL A 74 -2.95 -3.46 -7.23
C VAL A 74 -2.85 -3.51 -5.70
N GLY A 75 -2.67 -4.69 -5.11
CA GLY A 75 -2.49 -4.82 -3.65
C GLY A 75 -1.32 -3.99 -3.10
N ASN A 76 -0.18 -3.99 -3.80
CA ASN A 76 0.99 -3.18 -3.42
C ASN A 76 0.73 -1.69 -3.56
N SER A 77 0.06 -1.27 -4.65
CA SER A 77 -0.28 0.13 -4.89
C SER A 77 -1.20 0.66 -3.79
N TYR A 78 -2.25 -0.09 -3.44
CA TYR A 78 -3.18 0.26 -2.38
C TYR A 78 -2.56 0.19 -0.99
N GLY A 79 -1.73 -0.80 -0.69
CA GLY A 79 -0.96 -0.84 0.56
C GLY A 79 -0.13 0.44 0.75
N ASN A 80 0.58 0.88 -0.30
CA ASN A 80 1.34 2.11 -0.28
C ASN A 80 0.45 3.36 -0.10
N ILE A 81 -0.70 3.43 -0.77
CA ILE A 81 -1.64 4.55 -0.64
C ILE A 81 -2.17 4.62 0.81
N LEU A 82 -2.62 3.49 1.34
CA LEU A 82 -3.23 3.36 2.67
C LEU A 82 -2.23 3.71 3.79
N THR A 83 -0.98 3.26 3.68
CA THR A 83 0.07 3.67 4.62
C THR A 83 0.46 5.14 4.47
N ASN A 84 0.74 5.62 3.25
CA ASN A 84 1.35 6.93 3.07
C ASN A 84 0.37 8.10 3.17
N ARG A 85 -0.89 7.91 2.75
CA ARG A 85 -1.91 8.97 2.76
C ARG A 85 -2.76 8.95 4.02
N TYR A 86 -3.02 7.76 4.56
CA TYR A 86 -3.96 7.56 5.68
C TYR A 86 -3.30 7.07 6.96
N GLY A 87 -1.98 6.81 6.95
CA GLY A 87 -1.25 6.43 8.16
C GLY A 87 -1.66 5.07 8.75
N LEU A 88 -2.22 4.18 7.93
CA LEU A 88 -2.63 2.84 8.35
C LEU A 88 -1.44 1.88 8.42
N GLN A 89 -1.45 0.98 9.40
CA GLN A 89 -0.44 -0.07 9.53
C GLN A 89 -0.84 -1.25 8.66
N VAL A 90 -0.24 -1.36 7.48
CA VAL A 90 -0.41 -2.54 6.62
C VAL A 90 0.40 -3.69 7.20
N THR A 91 -0.28 -4.74 7.63
CA THR A 91 0.31 -5.94 8.25
C THR A 91 0.75 -6.98 7.22
N ARG A 92 -0.01 -7.12 6.13
CA ARG A 92 0.31 -7.98 4.98
C ARG A 92 -0.40 -7.52 3.71
N ILE A 93 0.15 -7.96 2.58
CA ILE A 93 -0.40 -7.75 1.24
C ILE A 93 -0.40 -9.10 0.53
N GLU A 94 -1.57 -9.58 0.12
CA GLU A 94 -1.75 -10.91 -0.48
C GLU A 94 -2.83 -10.89 -1.57
N ASN A 95 -3.11 -12.05 -2.19
CA ASN A 95 -4.31 -12.23 -3.00
C ASN A 95 -5.50 -12.57 -2.10
N ALA A 96 -6.71 -12.20 -2.52
CA ALA A 96 -7.92 -12.72 -1.91
C ALA A 96 -8.09 -14.22 -2.25
N ASP A 97 -9.11 -14.85 -1.67
CA ASP A 97 -9.47 -16.25 -1.94
C ASP A 97 -9.88 -16.49 -3.41
N ASN A 98 -10.32 -15.43 -4.10
CA ASN A 98 -10.66 -15.41 -5.52
C ASN A 98 -10.49 -14.00 -6.12
N PHE A 99 -10.60 -13.90 -7.45
CA PHE A 99 -10.43 -12.63 -8.20
C PHE A 99 -11.73 -12.06 -8.79
N ASN A 100 -12.89 -12.49 -8.29
CA ASN A 100 -14.21 -12.11 -8.83
C ASN A 100 -14.91 -11.04 -7.98
N TYR A 101 -14.18 -10.32 -7.13
CA TYR A 101 -14.74 -9.24 -6.33
C TYR A 101 -15.07 -8.05 -7.24
N GLU A 102 -16.37 -7.85 -7.52
CA GLU A 102 -16.82 -6.71 -8.34
C GLU A 102 -16.60 -5.38 -7.61
N MET A 103 -16.89 -5.34 -6.31
CA MET A 103 -16.70 -4.17 -5.44
C MET A 103 -15.59 -4.42 -4.42
N THR A 104 -14.94 -3.35 -3.97
CA THR A 104 -13.96 -3.39 -2.89
C THR A 104 -14.68 -3.66 -1.57
N MET A 105 -14.27 -4.73 -0.88
CA MET A 105 -14.90 -5.17 0.37
C MET A 105 -14.05 -4.79 1.57
N ILE A 106 -14.70 -4.45 2.67
CA ILE A 106 -14.07 -4.16 3.97
C ILE A 106 -14.59 -5.17 4.98
N VAL A 107 -13.73 -6.10 5.40
CA VAL A 107 -14.06 -7.11 6.41
C VAL A 107 -13.48 -6.69 7.74
N ILE A 108 -14.35 -6.38 8.70
CA ILE A 108 -13.97 -5.99 10.05
C ILE A 108 -13.73 -7.26 10.87
N LEU A 109 -12.53 -7.39 11.43
CA LEU A 109 -12.10 -8.58 12.20
C LEU A 109 -12.12 -8.33 13.71
N SER A 110 -11.90 -7.08 14.13
CA SER A 110 -11.95 -6.65 15.53
C SER A 110 -12.90 -5.46 15.67
N LYS A 111 -13.91 -5.52 16.55
CA LYS A 111 -14.78 -4.36 16.85
C LYS A 111 -14.20 -3.43 17.91
N ASP A 112 -13.14 -3.87 18.58
CA ASP A 112 -12.64 -3.18 19.77
C ASP A 112 -11.72 -1.99 19.42
N ASN A 113 -11.36 -1.83 18.15
CA ASN A 113 -10.62 -0.67 17.69
C ASN A 113 -11.59 0.51 17.41
N PRO A 114 -11.57 1.58 18.22
CA PRO A 114 -12.50 2.71 18.09
C PRO A 114 -12.31 3.52 16.79
N ASN A 115 -11.21 3.30 16.07
CA ASN A 115 -10.90 4.05 14.86
C ASN A 115 -11.57 3.49 13.59
N ILE A 116 -12.26 2.35 13.67
CA ILE A 116 -12.84 1.69 12.49
C ILE A 116 -13.88 2.57 11.81
N GLU A 117 -14.82 3.16 12.55
CA GLU A 117 -15.83 4.06 11.97
C GLU A 117 -15.21 5.30 11.31
N ASN A 118 -14.12 5.83 11.89
CA ASN A 118 -13.38 6.94 11.30
C ASN A 118 -12.79 6.54 9.94
N LEU A 119 -12.20 5.35 9.86
CA LEU A 119 -11.68 4.83 8.59
C LEU A 119 -12.81 4.64 7.58
N LEU A 120 -13.92 4.00 7.95
CA LEU A 120 -15.06 3.79 7.04
C LEU A 120 -15.56 5.12 6.47
N THR A 121 -15.69 6.14 7.31
CA THR A 121 -16.12 7.49 6.91
C THR A 121 -15.17 8.09 5.86
N ILE A 122 -13.86 7.92 6.03
CA ILE A 122 -12.84 8.43 5.10
C ILE A 122 -12.80 7.64 3.80
N LEU A 123 -13.09 6.34 3.86
CA LEU A 123 -13.28 5.50 2.69
C LEU A 123 -14.62 5.77 1.97
N GLY A 124 -15.43 6.72 2.48
CA GLY A 124 -16.72 7.08 1.87
C GLY A 124 -17.82 6.04 2.10
N THR A 125 -17.70 5.21 3.14
CA THR A 125 -18.63 4.12 3.45
C THR A 125 -19.04 4.13 4.93
N ASN A 126 -19.81 3.15 5.38
CA ASN A 126 -20.23 2.98 6.79
C ASN A 126 -20.52 1.50 7.11
N ILE A 127 -20.76 1.19 8.38
CA ILE A 127 -20.95 -0.18 8.88
C ILE A 127 -22.14 -0.93 8.26
N ASN A 128 -23.12 -0.21 7.69
CA ASN A 128 -24.31 -0.78 7.06
C ASN A 128 -24.20 -0.86 5.53
N SER A 129 -23.08 -0.45 4.95
CA SER A 129 -22.86 -0.52 3.51
C SER A 129 -22.77 -1.98 3.05
N GLY A 130 -23.31 -2.28 1.86
CA GLY A 130 -23.34 -3.65 1.32
C GLY A 130 -21.95 -4.24 1.02
N ASN A 131 -20.89 -3.44 1.07
CA ASN A 131 -19.51 -3.88 0.89
C ASN A 131 -18.71 -3.93 2.22
N VAL A 132 -19.39 -3.83 3.36
CA VAL A 132 -18.77 -3.90 4.70
C VAL A 132 -19.33 -5.12 5.43
N GLU A 133 -18.44 -6.00 5.88
CA GLU A 133 -18.78 -7.24 6.55
C GLU A 133 -18.07 -7.36 7.90
N PHE A 134 -18.57 -8.23 8.77
CA PHE A 134 -17.94 -8.54 10.05
C PHE A 134 -17.63 -10.03 10.14
N ASP A 135 -16.35 -10.36 10.37
CA ASP A 135 -15.90 -11.73 10.55
C ASP A 135 -14.82 -11.81 11.64
N ALA A 136 -15.21 -12.11 12.87
CA ALA A 136 -14.28 -12.26 13.99
C ALA A 136 -13.53 -13.62 14.00
N THR A 137 -13.78 -14.50 13.02
CA THR A 137 -13.19 -15.85 13.01
C THR A 137 -11.77 -15.87 12.44
N LEU A 138 -11.39 -14.81 11.72
CA LEU A 138 -10.09 -14.63 11.08
C LEU A 138 -9.17 -13.70 11.90
N ASN A 139 -8.20 -14.30 12.60
CA ASN A 139 -6.91 -13.76 13.07
C ASN A 139 -6.89 -12.49 13.99
N PRO A 140 -6.34 -12.56 15.22
CA PRO A 140 -6.30 -11.45 16.19
C PRO A 140 -5.30 -10.29 15.88
N ASN A 141 -4.51 -10.40 14.82
CA ASN A 141 -3.44 -9.44 14.52
C ASN A 141 -3.83 -8.33 13.54
N GLU A 142 -5.04 -8.39 13.00
CA GLU A 142 -5.61 -7.43 12.05
C GLU A 142 -6.91 -6.88 12.63
N ASP A 143 -7.19 -5.60 12.40
CA ASP A 143 -8.47 -5.01 12.75
C ASP A 143 -9.44 -5.09 11.55
N ILE A 144 -8.91 -4.97 10.33
CA ILE A 144 -9.66 -4.95 9.07
C ILE A 144 -8.88 -5.66 7.95
N GLN A 145 -9.59 -6.37 7.06
CA GLN A 145 -9.12 -6.72 5.72
C GLN A 145 -9.80 -5.83 4.68
N ILE A 146 -9.01 -5.25 3.77
CA ILE A 146 -9.51 -4.49 2.62
C ILE A 146 -9.23 -5.32 1.37
N ILE A 147 -10.29 -5.88 0.78
CA ILE A 147 -10.23 -6.68 -0.45
C ILE A 147 -10.50 -5.76 -1.63
N ILE A 148 -9.47 -5.41 -2.39
CA ILE A 148 -9.57 -4.50 -3.52
C ILE A 148 -10.27 -5.21 -4.69
N GLY A 149 -11.45 -4.72 -5.06
CA GLY A 149 -12.30 -5.25 -6.12
C GLY A 149 -12.03 -4.64 -7.49
N LYS A 150 -12.84 -5.00 -8.49
CA LYS A 150 -12.72 -4.51 -9.87
C LYS A 150 -13.02 -3.01 -10.00
N ASP A 151 -13.71 -2.44 -9.02
CA ASP A 151 -13.89 -1.00 -8.80
C ASP A 151 -12.62 -0.24 -8.33
N TYR A 152 -11.44 -0.89 -8.29
CA TYR A 152 -10.18 -0.27 -7.82
C TYR A 152 -9.75 1.02 -8.53
N GLN A 153 -10.33 1.39 -9.67
CA GLN A 153 -10.04 2.67 -10.33
C GLN A 153 -10.87 3.83 -9.73
N GLU A 154 -11.99 3.51 -9.11
CA GLU A 154 -12.93 4.43 -8.49
C GLU A 154 -12.73 4.47 -6.97
N PHE A 155 -12.36 3.34 -6.37
CA PHE A 155 -12.03 3.25 -4.96
C PHE A 155 -10.87 4.22 -4.60
N LEU A 156 -11.02 5.00 -3.52
CA LEU A 156 -10.07 6.03 -3.08
C LEU A 156 -9.71 7.12 -4.11
N ASN A 157 -10.44 7.23 -5.22
CA ASN A 157 -10.28 8.33 -6.18
C ASN A 157 -10.92 9.61 -5.63
N LEU A 158 -10.35 10.13 -4.53
CA LEU A 158 -10.85 11.31 -3.81
C LEU A 158 -10.48 12.64 -4.46
N ASN A 159 -9.98 12.64 -5.70
CA ASN A 159 -9.68 13.84 -6.48
C ASN A 159 -10.03 13.63 -7.96
N GLN A 160 -11.27 13.93 -8.33
CA GLN A 160 -11.56 14.66 -9.57
C GLN A 160 -12.03 16.05 -9.19
#